data_AF-A0A5P9Q6C5-F1
#
_entry.id   AF-A0A5P9Q6C5-F1
#
_cell.length_a   1.000
_cell.length_b   1.000
_cell.length_c   1.000
_cell.angle_alpha   90.00
_cell.angle_beta   90.00
_cell.angle_gamma   90.00
#
_symmetry.space_group_name_H-M   'P 1'
#
loop_
_entity.id
_entity.type
_entity.pdbx_description
1 polymer ?
#
loop_
_entity_poly.entity_id
_entity_poly.type
_entity_poly.pdbx_seq_one_letter_code
_entity_poly.pdbx_strand_id
1 'polypeptide(L)' 'MVPIVVTSMTPAEARVRREEIVRRVGGDESAFRDRAEAYLLSAEELALYDELENLDFLLGE' A
#
# COMPACT_ATOMS: atom_id res chain seq x y z
N MET A 1 21.81 4.96 -18.79
CA MET A 1 21.54 3.78 -17.92
C MET A 1 21.03 4.34 -16.61
N VAL A 2 19.77 4.12 -16.28
CA VAL A 2 19.20 4.56 -14.99
C VAL A 2 19.60 3.52 -13.94
N PRO A 3 20.21 3.91 -12.81
CA PRO A 3 20.55 2.96 -11.76
C PRO A 3 19.28 2.35 -11.16
N ILE A 4 19.27 1.03 -10.97
CA ILE A 4 18.20 0.35 -10.22
C ILE A 4 18.51 0.56 -8.73
N VAL A 5 17.60 1.21 -8.02
CA VAL A 5 17.66 1.37 -6.57
C VAL A 5 16.77 0.31 -5.94
N VAL A 6 17.36 -0.55 -5.11
CA VAL A 6 16.61 -1.53 -4.32
C VAL A 6 16.47 -0.99 -2.92
N THR A 7 15.23 -0.71 -2.51
CA THR A 7 14.91 -0.35 -1.13
C THR A 7 14.56 -1.64 -0.38
N SER A 8 15.27 -1.93 0.70
CA SER A 8 14.92 -3.03 1.61
C SER A 8 14.09 -2.51 2.78
N MET A 9 13.06 -3.26 3.15
CA MET A 9 12.31 -3.04 4.39
C MET A 9 12.40 -4.29 5.27
N THR A 10 12.50 -4.08 6.57
CA THR A 10 12.24 -5.12 7.55
C THR A 10 10.72 -5.38 7.64
N PRO A 11 10.30 -6.58 8.09
CA PRO A 11 8.87 -6.85 8.30
C PRO A 11 8.18 -5.88 9.27
N ALA A 12 8.92 -5.36 10.25
CA ALA A 12 8.39 -4.36 11.18
C ALA A 12 8.12 -3.02 10.48
N GLU A 13 9.05 -2.54 9.65
CA GLU A 13 8.87 -1.33 8.85
C GLU A 13 7.72 -1.48 7.85
N ALA A 14 7.59 -2.65 7.22
CA ALA A 14 6.50 -2.93 6.28
C ALA A 14 5.13 -2.86 6.97
N ARG A 15 4.98 -3.43 8.17
CA ARG A 15 3.74 -3.33 8.96
C ARG A 15 3.42 -1.90 9.37
N VAL A 16 4.41 -1.15 9.85
CA VAL A 16 4.21 0.27 10.21
C VAL A 16 3.75 1.06 8.99
N ARG A 17 4.36 0.84 7.83
CA ARG A 17 3.99 1.53 6.59
C ARG A 17 2.58 1.16 6.14
N ARG A 18 2.22 -0.12 6.22
CA ARG A 18 0.87 -0.63 5.95
C ARG A 18 -0.17 0.08 6.81
N GLU A 19 0.06 0.16 8.12
CA GLU A 19 -0.83 0.87 9.05
C GLU A 19 -0.94 2.37 8.75
N GLU A 20 0.14 3.02 8.31
CA GLU A 20 0.10 4.42 7.89
C GLU A 20 -0.77 4.63 6.64
N ILE A 21 -0.67 3.73 5.66
CA ILE A 21 -1.50 3.78 4.45
C ILE A 21 -2.96 3.64 4.84
N VAL A 22 -3.30 2.62 5.64
CA VAL A 22 -4.68 2.39 6.12
C VAL A 22 -5.21 3.62 6.86
N ARG A 23 -4.40 4.24 7.74
CA ARG A 23 -4.77 5.49 8.42
C ARG A 23 -5.02 6.65 7.45
N ARG A 24 -4.20 6.80 6.40
CA ARG A 24 -4.34 7.87 5.39
C ARG A 24 -5.61 7.75 4.57
N VAL A 25 -6.05 6.53 4.28
CA VAL A 25 -7.23 6.27 3.43
C VAL A 25 -8.55 6.20 4.20
N GLY A 26 -8.53 6.57 5.50
CA GLY A 26 -9.73 6.66 6.34
C GLY A 26 -9.82 5.63 7.46
N GLY A 27 -8.82 4.76 7.62
CA GLY A 27 -8.74 3.78 8.71
C GLY A 27 -9.50 2.47 8.46
N ASP A 28 -10.17 2.34 7.32
CA ASP A 28 -10.89 1.13 6.91
C ASP A 28 -10.27 0.57 5.63
N GLU A 29 -9.49 -0.49 5.80
CA GLU A 29 -8.81 -1.16 4.69
C GLU A 29 -9.80 -1.88 3.78
N SER A 30 -10.83 -2.53 4.31
CA SER A 30 -11.80 -3.27 3.49
C SER A 30 -12.53 -2.30 2.58
N ALA A 31 -13.02 -1.17 3.12
CA ALA A 31 -13.67 -0.14 2.34
C ALA A 31 -12.72 0.49 1.30
N PHE A 32 -11.41 0.55 1.58
CA PHE A 32 -10.43 1.00 0.61
C PHE A 32 -10.27 0.00 -0.55
N ARG A 33 -10.21 -1.31 -0.27
CA ARG A 33 -10.16 -2.37 -1.30
C ARG A 33 -11.44 -2.41 -2.14
N ASP A 34 -12.61 -2.30 -1.51
CA ASP A 34 -13.89 -2.25 -2.23
C ASP A 34 -13.95 -1.08 -3.23
N ARG A 35 -13.40 0.09 -2.84
CA ARG A 35 -13.28 1.24 -3.74
C ARG A 35 -12.28 1.02 -4.86
N ALA A 36 -11.19 0.30 -4.59
CA ALA A 36 -10.20 -0.08 -5.61
C ALA A 36 -10.82 -0.99 -6.68
N GLU A 37 -11.53 -2.04 -6.26
CA GLU A 37 -12.24 -2.97 -7.15
C GLU A 37 -13.30 -2.26 -7.99
N ALA A 38 -13.95 -1.23 -7.43
CA ALA A 38 -14.93 -0.40 -8.12
C ALA A 38 -14.32 0.70 -9.02
N TYR A 39 -12.99 0.78 -9.14
CA TYR A 39 -12.27 1.83 -9.88
C TYR A 39 -12.60 3.26 -9.41
N LEU A 40 -12.84 3.43 -8.11
CA LEU A 40 -13.25 4.71 -7.51
C LEU A 40 -12.10 5.48 -6.84
N LEU A 41 -10.86 4.98 -6.93
CA LEU A 41 -9.72 5.65 -6.33
C LEU A 41 -9.25 6.85 -7.16
N SER A 42 -8.88 7.92 -6.47
CA SER A 42 -8.08 8.99 -7.06
C SER A 42 -6.68 8.47 -7.42
N ALA A 43 -5.94 9.22 -8.25
CA ALA A 43 -4.58 8.84 -8.63
C ALA A 43 -3.62 8.69 -7.44
N GLU A 44 -3.78 9.54 -6.40
CA GLU A 44 -3.00 9.44 -5.17
C GLU A 44 -3.37 8.19 -4.36
N GLU A 45 -4.67 7.92 -4.22
CA GLU A 45 -5.16 6.71 -3.57
C GLU A 45 -4.74 5.45 -4.31
N LEU A 46 -4.73 5.45 -5.64
CA LEU A 46 -4.28 4.32 -6.44
C LEU A 46 -2.79 4.01 -6.16
N ALA A 47 -1.93 5.03 -6.08
CA ALA A 47 -0.53 4.82 -5.73
C ALA A 47 -0.36 4.23 -4.31
N LEU A 48 -1.20 4.66 -3.36
CA LEU A 48 -1.23 4.09 -2.00
C LEU A 48 -1.75 2.64 -2.00
N TYR A 49 -2.71 2.33 -2.87
CA TYR A 49 -3.25 0.98 -3.04
C TYR A 49 -2.19 0.03 -3.61
N ASP A 50 -1.49 0.45 -4.66
CA ASP A 50 -0.38 -0.32 -5.24
C ASP A 50 0.72 -0.56 -4.20
N GLU A 51 1.05 0.45 -3.39
CA GLU A 51 2.01 0.30 -2.29
C GLU A 51 1.50 -0.69 -1.23
N LEU A 52 0.21 -0.63 -0.89
CA LEU A 52 -0.42 -1.56 0.06
C LEU A 52 -0.33 -3.02 -0.43
N GLU A 53 -0.67 -3.29 -1.69
CA GLU A 53 -0.58 -4.64 -2.26
C GLU A 53 0.86 -5.17 -2.27
N ASN A 54 1.84 -4.30 -2.56
CA ASN A 54 3.24 -4.67 -2.48
C ASN A 54 3.66 -5.01 -1.03
N LEU A 55 3.16 -4.28 -0.04
CA LEU A 55 3.43 -4.55 1.37
C LEU A 55 2.80 -5.87 1.83
N ASP A 56 1.56 -6.15 1.43
CA ASP A 56 0.90 -7.44 1.72
C ASP A 56 1.72 -8.60 1.12
N PHE A 57 2.17 -8.46 -0.12
CA PHE A 57 3.05 -9.44 -0.76
C PHE A 57 4.36 -9.66 0.02
N LEU A 58 5.00 -8.59 0.51
CA LEU A 58 6.21 -8.68 1.31
C LEU A 58 5.97 -9.32 2.69
N LEU A 59 4.78 -9.16 3.25
CA LEU A 59 4.39 -9.69 4.56
C LEU A 59 3.80 -11.12 4.47
N GLY A 60 3.39 -11.55 3.27
CA GLY A 60 2.72 -12.82 3.05
C GLY A 60 1.24 -12.81 3.47
N GLU A 61 0.59 -11.66 3.33
CA GLU A 61 -0.82 -11.42 3.67
C GLU A 61 -1.73 -11.49 2.43
#